data_AF-A0A8K0K0P0-F1
#
_entry.id   AF-A0A8K0K0P0-F1
#
_cell.length_a   1.000
_cell.length_b   1.000
_cell.length_c   1.000
_cell.angle_alpha   90.00
_cell.angle_beta   90.00
_cell.angle_gamma   90.00
#
_symmetry.space_group_name_H-M   'P 1'
#
loop_
_entity.id
_entity.type
_entity.pdbx_description
1 polymer ?
#
loop_
_entity_poly.entity_id
_entity_poly.type
_entity_poly.pdbx_seq_one_letter_code
_entity_poly.pdbx_strand_id
1 'polypeptide(L)'
;MQEYIDLGHMKAIQGKTKEMECCHYLLHHGVWKESSSTTKLRVVFNGSQRTSRGVSLNSKLHTGANLLPDLGDVVSRLRGYRFVFTADIEKMFRQILVDERDQNLQNILWRFNVNDPLLSYRLQTLTYGLVCSPFLAIRCIRQLALEEGHAFPLAVPVLLEEIYMDDRSTGYLLHWTQLLQKS
;
A
#
# COMPACT_ATOMS: atom_id res chain seq x y z
N MET A 1 -11.52 -9.80 4.52
CA MET A 1 -10.73 -10.98 4.13
C MET A 1 -11.25 -11.64 2.87
N GLN A 2 -12.55 -11.94 2.72
CA GLN A 2 -13.07 -12.51 1.47
C GLN A 2 -12.69 -11.65 0.23
N GLU A 3 -12.86 -10.33 0.32
CA GLU A 3 -12.43 -9.37 -0.70
C GLU A 3 -10.94 -9.51 -1.12
N TYR A 4 -10.05 -9.92 -0.20
CA TYR A 4 -8.64 -10.14 -0.55
C TYR A 4 -8.47 -11.38 -1.43
N ILE A 5 -9.28 -12.42 -1.25
CA ILE A 5 -9.27 -13.61 -2.13
C ILE A 5 -9.89 -13.25 -3.47
N ASP A 6 -11.07 -12.61 -3.46
CA ASP A 6 -11.82 -12.31 -4.67
C ASP A 6 -11.03 -11.41 -5.63
N LEU A 7 -10.19 -10.53 -5.10
CA LEU A 7 -9.32 -9.64 -5.86
C LEU A 7 -7.92 -10.21 -6.14
N GLY A 8 -7.63 -11.46 -5.74
CA GLY A 8 -6.31 -12.07 -5.94
C GLY A 8 -5.19 -11.42 -5.12
N HIS A 9 -5.51 -10.70 -4.05
CA HIS A 9 -4.54 -10.09 -3.13
C HIS A 9 -4.05 -11.08 -2.07
N MET A 10 -4.75 -12.19 -1.87
CA MET A 10 -4.31 -13.27 -1.00
C MET A 10 -4.73 -14.64 -1.53
N LYS A 11 -3.90 -15.66 -1.28
CA LYS A 11 -4.17 -17.05 -1.64
C LYS A 11 -3.99 -17.98 -0.46
N ALA A 12 -4.79 -19.04 -0.38
CA ALA A 12 -4.59 -20.11 0.60
C ALA A 12 -3.27 -20.83 0.32
N ILE A 13 -2.52 -21.16 1.38
CA ILE A 13 -1.29 -21.95 1.26
C ILE A 13 -1.70 -23.43 1.25
N GLN A 14 -1.51 -24.11 0.13
CA GLN A 14 -1.76 -25.55 0.02
C GLN A 14 -0.48 -26.34 0.33
N GLY A 15 -0.57 -27.30 1.24
CA GLY A 15 0.54 -28.18 1.63
C GLY A 15 1.38 -27.66 2.80
N LYS A 16 2.23 -28.53 3.35
CA LYS A 16 3.25 -28.12 4.34
C LYS A 16 4.27 -27.25 3.63
N THR A 17 4.48 -26.03 4.11
CA THR A 17 5.64 -25.22 3.72
C THR A 17 6.88 -26.10 3.87
N LYS A 18 7.69 -26.23 2.82
CA LYS A 18 8.97 -26.96 2.94
C LYS A 18 9.72 -26.34 4.12
N GLU A 19 10.19 -27.17 5.06
CA GLU A 19 10.80 -26.74 6.32
C GLU A 19 12.01 -25.79 6.14
N MET A 20 12.53 -25.65 4.91
CA MET A 20 13.65 -24.78 4.53
C MET A 20 13.26 -23.40 3.97
N GLU A 21 11.98 -23.09 3.73
CA GLU A 21 11.60 -21.76 3.22
C GLU A 21 11.49 -20.73 4.34
N CYS A 22 12.15 -19.58 4.18
CA CYS A 22 12.02 -18.46 5.11
C CYS A 22 10.57 -17.96 5.11
N CYS A 23 9.83 -18.24 6.19
CA CYS A 23 8.43 -17.85 6.32
C CYS A 23 8.20 -16.94 7.53
N HIS A 24 7.30 -15.96 7.39
CA HIS A 24 6.86 -15.11 8.49
C HIS A 24 5.35 -14.95 8.49
N TYR A 25 4.75 -14.96 9.70
CA TYR A 25 3.33 -14.76 9.90
C TYR A 25 3.07 -13.39 10.52
N LEU A 26 2.36 -12.54 9.79
CA LEU A 26 1.94 -11.22 10.24
C LEU A 26 0.71 -11.34 11.13
N LEU A 27 0.82 -10.75 12.32
CA LEU A 27 -0.37 -10.47 13.12
C LEU A 27 -1.21 -9.42 12.40
N HIS A 28 -2.51 -9.61 12.45
CA HIS A 28 -3.44 -8.63 11.91
C HIS A 28 -4.66 -8.50 12.80
N HIS A 29 -5.29 -7.33 12.75
CA HIS A 29 -6.53 -7.05 13.46
C HIS A 29 -7.40 -6.10 12.65
N GLY A 30 -8.72 -6.21 12.85
CA GLY A 30 -9.67 -5.28 12.28
C GLY A 30 -9.70 -3.97 13.06
N VAL A 31 -9.55 -2.85 12.37
CA VAL A 31 -9.81 -1.51 12.91
C VAL A 31 -11.13 -1.03 12.34
N TRP A 32 -12.07 -0.78 13.25
CA TRP A 32 -13.35 -0.17 12.91
C TRP A 32 -13.19 1.33 12.79
N LYS A 33 -13.75 1.91 11.73
CA LYS A 33 -13.69 3.35 11.50
C LYS A 33 -15.05 3.86 11.02
N GLU A 34 -15.85 4.28 11.99
CA GLU A 34 -17.23 4.77 11.79
C GLU A 34 -17.33 5.92 10.78
N SER A 35 -16.30 6.76 10.70
CA SER A 35 -16.24 7.91 9.79
C SER A 35 -15.80 7.60 8.35
N SER A 36 -15.53 6.33 8.01
CA SER A 36 -15.13 5.96 6.65
C SER A 36 -16.35 5.73 5.76
N SER A 37 -16.50 6.51 4.69
CA SER A 37 -17.60 6.40 3.73
C SER A 37 -17.57 5.12 2.89
N THR A 38 -16.38 4.56 2.62
CA THR A 38 -16.18 3.44 1.66
C THR A 38 -15.90 2.07 2.28
N THR A 39 -15.34 1.99 3.50
CA THR A 39 -15.08 0.70 4.18
C THR A 39 -15.03 0.88 5.69
N LYS A 40 -16.08 0.41 6.39
CA LYS A 40 -16.21 0.56 7.86
C LYS A 40 -15.19 -0.26 8.66
N LEU A 41 -14.57 -1.27 8.05
CA LEU A 41 -13.59 -2.17 8.67
C LEU A 41 -12.34 -2.29 7.80
N ARG A 42 -11.16 -1.99 8.36
CA ARG A 42 -9.85 -2.16 7.69
C ARG A 42 -9.01 -3.18 8.44
N VAL A 43 -8.27 -4.03 7.71
CA VAL A 43 -7.43 -5.09 8.31
C VAL A 43 -5.98 -4.61 8.39
N VAL A 44 -5.51 -4.28 9.59
CA VAL A 44 -4.16 -3.76 9.84
C VAL A 44 -3.19 -4.90 10.06
N PHE A 45 -2.07 -4.92 9.34
CA PHE A 45 -0.99 -5.89 9.55
C PHE A 45 0.12 -5.27 10.40
N ASN A 46 0.69 -6.04 11.33
CA ASN A 46 1.71 -5.56 12.26
C ASN A 46 3.05 -6.25 11.99
N GLY A 47 3.91 -5.59 11.19
CA GLY A 47 5.29 -6.03 10.95
C GLY A 47 6.26 -5.73 12.11
N SER A 48 5.82 -4.96 13.11
CA SER A 48 6.64 -4.55 14.26
C SER A 48 6.53 -5.51 15.44
N GLN A 49 5.60 -6.48 15.39
CA GLN A 49 5.49 -7.50 16.42
C GLN A 49 6.78 -8.31 16.52
N ARG A 50 7.32 -8.41 17.74
CA ARG A 50 8.48 -9.25 18.03
C ARG A 50 8.06 -10.71 18.08
N THR A 51 8.85 -11.56 17.43
CA THR A 51 8.74 -13.02 17.53
C THR A 51 9.25 -13.52 18.89
N SER A 52 9.11 -14.82 19.17
CA SER A 52 9.71 -15.47 20.36
C SER A 52 11.22 -15.28 20.45
N ARG A 53 11.88 -14.94 19.35
CA ARG A 53 13.32 -14.60 19.27
C ARG A 53 13.62 -13.11 19.53
N GLY A 54 12.62 -12.31 19.90
CA GLY A 54 12.79 -10.88 20.23
C GLY A 54 12.95 -9.95 19.02
N VAL A 55 12.87 -10.47 17.80
CA VAL A 55 13.09 -9.75 16.53
C VAL A 55 11.76 -9.61 15.79
N SER A 56 11.50 -8.44 15.20
CA SER A 56 10.33 -8.18 14.34
C SER A 56 10.70 -8.23 12.86
N LEU A 57 9.73 -8.45 11.97
CA LEU A 57 9.99 -8.42 10.52
C LEU A 57 10.52 -7.04 10.09
N ASN A 58 9.93 -5.97 10.63
CA ASN A 58 10.36 -4.60 10.34
C ASN A 58 11.83 -4.31 10.71
N SER A 59 12.38 -5.00 11.71
CA SER A 59 13.82 -4.87 12.04
C SER A 59 14.76 -5.57 11.05
N LYS A 60 14.23 -6.36 10.13
CA LYS A 60 14.97 -7.10 9.10
C LYS A 60 14.73 -6.59 7.68
N LEU A 61 13.66 -5.84 7.47
CA LEU A 61 13.36 -5.21 6.20
C LEU A 61 14.18 -3.94 6.02
N HIS A 62 14.62 -3.68 4.79
CA HIS A 62 15.23 -2.41 4.44
C HIS A 62 14.14 -1.36 4.20
N THR A 63 14.09 -0.32 5.04
CA THR A 63 13.07 0.74 4.96
C THR A 63 13.06 1.47 3.62
N GLY A 64 14.23 1.64 3.00
CA GLY A 64 14.40 2.53 1.84
C GLY A 64 14.47 4.01 2.24
N ALA A 65 14.73 4.87 1.25
CA ALA A 65 14.80 6.31 1.46
C ALA A 65 13.40 6.93 1.62
N ASN A 66 13.28 8.04 2.33
CA ASN A 66 12.04 8.83 2.26
C ASN A 66 11.99 9.55 0.91
N LEU A 67 10.96 9.26 0.13
CA LEU A 67 10.76 9.85 -1.20
C LEU A 67 9.60 10.82 -1.23
N LEU A 68 8.84 10.90 -0.14
CA LEU A 68 7.75 11.85 -0.04
C LEU A 68 8.33 13.26 -0.04
N PRO A 69 7.75 14.18 -0.80
CA PRO A 69 8.10 15.59 -0.69
C PRO A 69 7.79 16.07 0.74
N ASP A 70 8.46 17.15 1.15
CA ASP A 70 8.14 17.78 2.42
C ASP A 70 6.66 18.24 2.43
N LEU A 71 5.96 17.97 3.53
CA LEU A 71 4.53 18.29 3.63
C LEU A 71 4.30 19.81 3.57
N GLY A 72 5.20 20.59 4.18
CA GLY A 72 5.16 22.05 4.14
C GLY A 72 5.34 22.57 2.72
N ASP A 73 6.24 21.97 1.95
CA ASP A 73 6.43 22.29 0.53
C ASP A 73 5.18 21.98 -0.30
N VAL A 74 4.57 20.80 -0.11
CA VAL A 74 3.31 20.44 -0.77
C VAL A 74 2.22 21.44 -0.42
N VAL A 75 1.98 21.70 0.87
CA VAL A 75 0.95 22.63 1.34
C VAL A 75 1.20 24.06 0.86
N SER A 76 2.46 24.49 0.77
CA SER A 76 2.81 25.83 0.28
C SER A 76 2.51 25.99 -1.20
N ARG A 77 2.86 25.00 -2.03
CA ARG A 77 2.46 24.98 -3.45
C ARG A 77 0.94 25.00 -3.61
N LEU A 78 0.23 24.22 -2.79
CA LEU A 78 -1.23 24.16 -2.83
C LEU A 78 -1.91 25.50 -2.63
N ARG A 79 -1.40 26.33 -1.71
CA ARG A 79 -1.93 27.67 -1.44
C ARG A 79 -1.72 28.65 -2.59
N GLY A 80 -0.79 28.37 -3.49
CA GLY A 80 -0.53 29.19 -4.68
C GLY A 80 -1.55 28.99 -5.81
N TYR A 81 -2.32 27.90 -5.79
CA TYR A 81 -3.27 27.61 -6.86
C TYR A 81 -4.65 28.21 -6.59
N ARG A 82 -5.26 28.78 -7.64
CA ARG A 82 -6.65 29.28 -7.59
C ARG A 82 -7.66 28.13 -7.43
N PHE A 83 -7.35 26.96 -8.00
CA PHE A 83 -8.19 25.77 -7.97
C PHE A 83 -7.31 24.54 -7.72
N VAL A 84 -7.84 23.61 -6.93
CA VAL A 84 -7.13 22.46 -6.36
C VAL A 84 -8.04 21.25 -6.48
N PHE A 85 -7.60 20.20 -7.16
CA PHE A 85 -8.34 18.94 -7.31
C PHE A 85 -7.73 17.88 -6.42
N THR A 86 -8.49 17.01 -5.78
CA THR A 86 -7.92 15.88 -5.04
C THR A 86 -8.49 14.58 -5.56
N ALA A 87 -7.65 13.55 -5.67
CA ALA A 87 -8.04 12.21 -6.05
C ALA A 87 -7.36 11.19 -5.14
N ASP A 88 -7.99 10.05 -4.87
CA ASP A 88 -7.42 8.97 -4.06
C ASP A 88 -7.07 7.78 -4.93
N ILE A 89 -5.85 7.23 -4.77
CA ILE A 89 -5.54 5.92 -5.35
C ILE A 89 -6.12 4.87 -4.43
N GLU A 90 -7.29 4.41 -4.82
CA GLU A 90 -8.01 3.38 -4.11
C GLU A 90 -7.12 2.14 -3.95
N LYS A 91 -6.90 1.75 -2.69
CA LYS A 91 -6.12 0.56 -2.32
C LYS A 91 -4.71 0.56 -2.93
N MET A 92 -4.03 1.70 -2.99
CA MET A 92 -2.69 1.87 -3.59
C MET A 92 -1.71 0.73 -3.32
N PHE A 93 -1.50 0.34 -2.06
CA PHE A 93 -0.56 -0.75 -1.73
C PHE A 93 -0.98 -2.09 -2.36
N ARG A 94 -2.28 -2.37 -2.43
CA ARG A 94 -2.82 -3.59 -3.03
C ARG A 94 -2.71 -3.62 -4.56
N GLN A 95 -2.42 -2.50 -5.22
CA GLN A 95 -2.16 -2.46 -6.66
C GLN A 95 -0.74 -2.94 -7.02
N ILE A 96 0.12 -3.19 -6.02
CA ILE A 96 1.52 -3.55 -6.23
C ILE A 96 1.70 -5.01 -5.84
N LEU A 97 2.05 -5.86 -6.81
CA LEU A 97 2.42 -7.25 -6.55
C LEU A 97 3.81 -7.33 -5.90
N VAL A 98 3.92 -8.16 -4.87
CA VAL A 98 5.19 -8.49 -4.23
C VAL A 98 5.82 -9.64 -4.99
N ASP A 99 7.13 -9.58 -5.18
CA ASP A 99 7.90 -10.67 -5.79
C ASP A 99 7.64 -12.00 -5.06
N GLU A 100 7.45 -13.08 -5.82
CA GLU A 100 7.09 -14.39 -5.26
C GLU A 100 8.06 -14.89 -4.20
N ARG A 101 9.34 -14.49 -4.29
CA ARG A 101 10.40 -14.83 -3.33
C ARG A 101 10.14 -14.22 -1.95
N ASP A 102 9.51 -13.06 -1.90
CA ASP A 102 9.28 -12.30 -0.66
C ASP A 102 7.85 -12.46 -0.11
N GLN A 103 6.91 -12.97 -0.90
CA GLN A 103 5.52 -13.19 -0.46
C GLN A 103 5.43 -14.13 0.76
N ASN A 104 6.38 -15.06 0.92
CA ASN A 104 6.46 -15.95 2.08
C ASN A 104 6.69 -15.23 3.43
N LEU A 105 7.10 -13.96 3.40
CA LEU A 105 7.26 -13.11 4.58
C LEU A 105 5.95 -12.42 5.02
N GLN A 106 4.88 -12.57 4.23
CA GLN A 106 3.59 -11.91 4.43
C GLN A 106 2.46 -12.94 4.56
N ASN A 107 2.70 -14.04 5.30
CA ASN A 107 1.67 -15.02 5.59
C ASN A 107 0.79 -14.54 6.75
N ILE A 108 -0.45 -15.04 6.82
CA ILE A 108 -1.40 -14.78 7.90
C ILE A 108 -2.19 -16.03 8.24
N LEU A 109 -2.77 -16.07 9.44
CA LEU A 109 -3.70 -17.11 9.86
C LEU A 109 -5.11 -16.56 9.87
N TRP A 110 -6.03 -17.16 9.12
CA TRP A 110 -7.41 -16.69 9.02
C TRP A 110 -8.42 -17.84 8.99
N ARG A 111 -9.60 -17.59 9.56
CA ARG A 111 -10.79 -18.44 9.47
C ARG A 111 -12.01 -17.55 9.30
N PHE A 112 -12.96 -17.96 8.47
CA PHE A 112 -14.15 -17.13 8.18
C PHE A 112 -15.19 -17.23 9.28
N ASN A 113 -15.34 -18.42 9.86
CA ASN A 113 -16.19 -18.67 11.02
C ASN A 113 -15.37 -19.19 12.20
N VAL A 114 -15.89 -19.03 13.41
CA VAL A 114 -15.26 -19.54 14.64
C VAL A 114 -15.10 -21.07 14.61
N ASN A 115 -16.01 -21.76 13.91
CA ASN A 115 -16.02 -23.21 13.77
C ASN A 115 -15.13 -23.72 12.62
N ASP A 116 -14.69 -22.83 11.73
CA ASP A 116 -13.83 -23.23 10.62
C ASP A 116 -12.41 -23.52 11.11
N PRO A 117 -11.70 -24.45 10.46
CA PRO A 117 -10.28 -24.65 10.73
C PRO A 117 -9.51 -23.35 10.46
N LEU A 118 -8.52 -23.08 11.29
CA LEU A 118 -7.60 -21.97 11.06
C LEU A 118 -6.67 -22.33 9.89
N LEU A 119 -6.72 -21.53 8.83
CA LEU A 119 -5.95 -21.77 7.61
C LEU A 119 -4.88 -20.69 7.44
N SER A 120 -3.80 -21.06 6.76
CA SER A 120 -2.74 -20.12 6.37
C SER A 120 -3.03 -19.52 5.01
N TYR A 121 -2.91 -18.20 4.91
CA TYR A 121 -3.00 -17.45 3.67
C TYR A 121 -1.72 -16.67 3.43
N ARG A 122 -1.36 -16.48 2.17
CA ARG A 122 -0.23 -15.67 1.72
C ARG A 122 -0.76 -14.42 1.04
N LEU A 123 -0.31 -13.25 1.50
CA LEU A 123 -0.60 -11.97 0.86
C LEU A 123 0.31 -11.82 -0.37
N GLN A 124 -0.27 -11.46 -1.51
CA GLN A 124 0.41 -11.36 -2.80
C GLN A 124 0.81 -9.93 -3.16
N THR A 125 0.12 -8.97 -2.57
CA THR A 125 0.32 -7.54 -2.82
C THR A 125 1.01 -6.87 -1.65
N LEU A 126 1.59 -5.70 -1.87
CA LEU A 126 2.24 -4.93 -0.83
C LEU A 126 1.22 -4.61 0.29
N THR A 127 1.58 -4.92 1.53
CA THR A 127 0.74 -4.65 2.70
C THR A 127 1.24 -3.43 3.45
N TYR A 128 0.32 -2.62 3.96
CA TYR A 128 0.67 -1.58 4.91
C TYR A 128 1.05 -2.17 6.28
N GLY A 129 1.83 -1.43 7.06
CA GLY A 129 2.37 -1.89 8.35
C GLY A 129 3.78 -2.49 8.30
N LEU A 130 4.38 -2.59 7.10
CA LEU A 130 5.80 -2.86 6.92
C LEU A 130 6.58 -1.56 6.73
N VAL A 131 7.81 -1.50 7.27
CA VAL A 131 8.66 -0.30 7.19
C VAL A 131 9.05 0.08 5.76
N CYS A 132 9.12 -0.90 4.85
CA CYS A 132 9.48 -0.66 3.45
C CYS A 132 8.31 -0.23 2.57
N SER A 133 7.06 -0.43 3.03
CA SER A 133 5.87 -0.23 2.18
C SER A 133 5.72 1.21 1.65
N PRO A 134 5.94 2.27 2.45
CA PRO A 134 5.86 3.63 1.94
C PRO A 134 6.86 3.90 0.81
N PHE A 135 8.11 3.47 0.99
CA PHE A 135 9.15 3.61 -0.04
C PHE A 135 8.77 2.86 -1.31
N LEU A 136 8.43 1.57 -1.19
CA LEU A 136 8.09 0.74 -2.35
C LEU A 136 6.90 1.30 -3.13
N ALA A 137 5.89 1.79 -2.42
CA ALA A 137 4.68 2.30 -3.06
C ALA A 137 4.94 3.63 -3.80
N ILE A 138 5.74 4.55 -3.23
CA ILE A 138 6.16 5.78 -3.97
C ILE A 138 7.13 5.44 -5.11
N ARG A 139 8.07 4.51 -4.93
CA ARG A 139 8.96 4.09 -6.01
C ARG A 139 8.19 3.54 -7.20
N CYS A 140 7.16 2.74 -6.98
CA CYS A 140 6.32 2.21 -8.07
C CYS A 140 5.67 3.35 -8.85
N ILE A 141 5.09 4.35 -8.19
CA ILE A 141 4.49 5.49 -8.88
C ILE A 141 5.53 6.30 -9.67
N ARG A 142 6.68 6.57 -9.06
CA ARG A 142 7.76 7.28 -9.76
C ARG A 142 8.26 6.50 -10.96
N GLN A 143 8.36 5.17 -10.85
CA GLN A 143 8.76 4.31 -11.96
C GLN A 143 7.72 4.36 -13.09
N LEU A 144 6.43 4.27 -12.77
CA LEU A 144 5.35 4.42 -13.76
C LEU A 144 5.39 5.78 -14.46
N ALA A 145 5.68 6.86 -13.73
CA ALA A 145 5.84 8.18 -14.33
C ALA A 145 7.06 8.27 -15.26
N LEU A 146 8.13 7.52 -15.00
CA LEU A 146 9.31 7.46 -15.87
C LEU A 146 9.06 6.63 -17.14
N GLU A 147 8.38 5.50 -17.01
CA GLU A 147 8.15 4.55 -18.11
C GLU A 147 6.99 5.00 -19.00
N GLU A 148 5.85 5.33 -18.40
CA GLU A 148 4.58 5.59 -19.11
C GLU A 148 4.22 7.08 -19.15
N GLY A 149 4.98 7.93 -18.45
CA GLY A 149 4.67 9.35 -18.35
C GLY A 149 4.76 10.12 -19.65
N HIS A 150 5.45 9.58 -20.66
CA HIS A 150 5.51 10.16 -22.00
C HIS A 150 4.11 10.27 -22.66
N ALA A 151 3.20 9.33 -22.34
CA ALA A 151 1.81 9.38 -22.79
C ALA A 151 0.96 10.39 -22.00
N PHE A 152 1.40 10.79 -20.80
CA PHE A 152 0.68 11.67 -19.87
C PHE A 152 1.59 12.78 -19.32
N PRO A 153 2.16 13.65 -20.18
CA PRO A 153 3.19 14.61 -19.76
C PRO A 153 2.70 15.61 -18.69
N LEU A 154 1.40 15.87 -18.62
CA LEU A 154 0.79 16.73 -17.60
C LEU A 154 0.66 16.05 -16.23
N ALA A 155 0.59 14.71 -16.20
CA ALA A 155 0.50 13.94 -14.96
C ALA A 155 1.87 13.74 -14.30
N VAL A 156 2.96 13.77 -15.07
CA VAL A 156 4.32 13.49 -14.56
C VAL A 156 4.73 14.42 -13.41
N PRO A 157 4.62 15.77 -13.52
CA PRO A 157 5.00 16.66 -12.42
C PRO A 157 4.17 16.40 -11.16
N VAL A 158 2.85 16.18 -11.34
CA VAL A 158 1.93 15.85 -10.25
C VAL A 158 2.37 14.58 -9.53
N LEU A 159 2.69 13.52 -10.28
CA LEU A 159 3.10 12.23 -9.73
C LEU A 159 4.47 12.29 -9.04
N LEU A 160 5.35 13.22 -9.41
CA LEU A 160 6.70 13.30 -8.85
C LEU A 160 6.80 14.27 -7.66
N GLU A 161 6.01 15.35 -7.66
CA GLU A 161 6.20 16.50 -6.76
C GLU A 161 5.00 16.81 -5.87
N GLU A 162 3.80 16.31 -6.20
CA GLU A 162 2.55 16.70 -5.54
C GLU A 162 1.84 15.55 -4.82
N ILE A 163 2.37 14.32 -4.88
CA ILE A 163 1.85 13.18 -4.10
C ILE A 163 2.32 13.27 -2.65
N TYR A 164 1.37 13.12 -1.72
CA TYR A 164 1.66 12.86 -0.31
C TYR A 164 0.86 11.64 0.20
N MET A 165 1.46 10.86 1.10
CA MET A 165 0.85 9.65 1.69
C MET A 165 0.40 9.88 3.14
N ASP A 166 -0.84 9.47 3.47
CA ASP A 166 -1.25 8.92 4.76
C ASP A 166 -2.57 8.11 4.61
N ASP A 167 -2.85 7.23 5.59
CA ASP A 167 -3.88 6.17 5.71
C ASP A 167 -5.35 6.61 5.54
N ARG A 168 -5.61 7.86 5.15
CA ARG A 168 -6.96 8.42 5.03
C ARG A 168 -7.24 9.16 3.74
N SER A 169 -6.25 9.44 2.92
CA SER A 169 -6.44 10.10 1.64
C SER A 169 -5.07 10.21 1.01
N THR A 170 -4.79 9.36 0.03
CA THR A 170 -3.83 9.75 -0.98
C THR A 170 -4.52 10.89 -1.72
N GLY A 171 -3.93 12.07 -1.78
CA GLY A 171 -4.46 13.18 -2.56
C GLY A 171 -3.57 13.38 -3.77
N TYR A 172 -4.00 12.97 -4.95
CA TYR A 172 -3.42 13.35 -6.23
C TYR A 172 -4.07 14.63 -6.67
N LEU A 173 -3.27 15.61 -7.08
CA LEU A 173 -3.74 16.91 -7.47
C LEU A 173 -3.56 17.15 -8.96
N LEU A 174 -4.62 16.93 -9.73
CA LEU A 174 -4.61 17.19 -11.17
C LEU A 174 -4.75 18.69 -11.43
N HIS A 175 -3.73 19.30 -12.04
CA HIS A 175 -3.78 20.67 -12.55
C HIS A 175 -4.47 20.72 -13.93
N TRP A 176 -5.50 21.55 -14.09
CA TRP A 176 -6.09 21.87 -15.40
C TRP A 176 -6.38 23.37 -15.53
N THR A 177 -5.52 24.11 -16.24
CA THR A 177 -5.87 25.45 -16.75
C THR A 177 -5.62 25.65 -18.25
N GLN A 178 -5.15 24.65 -19.00
CA GLN A 178 -4.85 24.83 -20.44
C GLN A 178 -5.76 24.07 -21.44
N LEU A 179 -6.64 23.15 -21.02
CA LEU A 179 -7.54 22.46 -21.97
C LEU A 179 -8.85 23.21 -22.30
N LEU A 180 -9.25 24.22 -21.53
CA LEU A 180 -10.48 24.98 -21.79
C LEU A 180 -10.30 26.21 -22.70
N GLN A 181 -9.12 26.38 -23.32
CA GLN A 181 -8.89 27.41 -24.33
C GLN A 181 -8.85 26.87 -25.77
N LYS A 182 -9.11 25.57 -25.99
CA LYS A 182 -9.25 24.97 -27.32
C LYS A 182 -10.39 23.95 -27.40
N SER A 183 -11.61 24.39 -27.09
CA SER A 183 -12.85 23.75 -27.55
C SER A 183 -13.70 24.78 -28.27
#